data_AF-A0A372LPW9-F1
#
_entry.id   AF-A0A372LPW9-F1
#
_cell.length_a   1.000
_cell.length_b   1.000
_cell.length_c   1.000
_cell.angle_alpha   90.00
_cell.angle_beta   90.00
_cell.angle_gamma   90.00
#
_symmetry.space_group_name_H-M   'P 1'
#
loop_
_entity.id
_entity.type
_entity.pdbx_description
1 polymer ?
#
loop_
_entity_poly.entity_id
_entity_poly.type
_entity_poly.pdbx_seq_one_letter_code
_entity_poly.pdbx_strand_id
1 'polypeptide(L)'
;MDDKILEQKLESLKKSYNELPLLSDTEAITSAVRKSSKKRYRPVPLVAYAASLIGVAIISVILALFLMESSKEKNSRQPSGTPPKQEEEQPKTAPAYEIQSFEELEEYYLKKEQETENLTGIANFSETELAIGVQAEIGTAKQENLSGEPLLQKFASLKEEIDLLLTAPVQFKPELTSVGSEKEQESKFERYNEQQQRFLPVYQEKLVPISELVYRENISQDFFQMLEKLNEGSGITSNQELNMYLEGLKKNGYYFVDSGEGMLNIKIDYESIYKEASTGASAYIKDYLDIKKSQPEIKDGALLSSWQDLGRHLAQTEEIIIDMREGKLTDALKQDYRRYFGFFLKGIDNTRVLGDDGIVKSDVRDAWQAVIMEYPETETATALEQYYQALEEKGFRAEDDFDYTNLPYPSFVIEK
;
A
#
# COMPACT_ATOMS: atom_id res chain seq x y z
N MET A 1 -7.09 12.79 50.14
CA MET A 1 -5.87 12.30 49.46
C MET A 1 -4.70 12.91 50.19
N ASP A 2 -3.62 12.15 50.39
CA ASP A 2 -2.50 12.55 51.25
C ASP A 2 -1.59 13.51 50.46
N ASP A 3 -1.58 14.79 50.82
CA ASP A 3 -0.88 15.87 50.09
C ASP A 3 0.62 15.59 49.93
N LYS A 4 1.20 14.81 50.84
CA LYS A 4 2.59 14.35 50.77
C LYS A 4 2.86 13.42 49.58
N ILE A 5 1.88 12.61 49.18
CA ILE A 5 2.01 11.72 48.02
C ILE A 5 1.99 12.53 46.73
N LEU A 6 1.21 13.62 46.71
CA LEU A 6 1.16 14.53 45.57
C LEU A 6 2.47 15.31 45.42
N GLU A 7 3.02 15.84 46.51
CA GLU A 7 4.31 16.54 46.51
C GLU A 7 5.45 15.62 46.05
N GLN A 8 5.51 14.38 46.54
CA GLN A 8 6.52 13.42 46.09
C GLN A 8 6.41 13.10 44.59
N LYS A 9 5.19 13.03 44.06
CA LYS A 9 4.97 12.82 42.62
C LYS A 9 5.38 14.03 41.80
N LEU A 10 5.12 15.25 42.27
CA LEU A 10 5.51 16.48 41.60
C LEU A 10 7.03 16.69 41.60
N GLU A 11 7.70 16.39 42.72
CA GLU A 11 9.17 16.43 42.78
C GLU A 11 9.81 15.38 41.86
N SER A 12 9.25 14.16 41.82
CA SER A 12 9.67 13.11 40.89
C SER A 12 9.55 13.55 39.42
N LEU A 13 8.45 14.20 39.06
CA LEU A 13 8.21 14.69 37.71
C LEU A 13 9.16 15.83 37.33
N LYS A 14 9.35 16.78 38.25
CA LYS A 14 10.27 17.92 38.06
C LYS A 14 11.72 17.45 37.90
N LYS A 15 12.14 16.45 38.68
CA LYS A 15 13.47 15.85 38.54
C LYS A 15 13.63 15.16 37.20
N SER A 16 12.63 14.39 36.75
CA SER A 16 12.65 13.72 35.45
C SER A 16 12.71 14.71 34.28
N TYR A 17 11.98 15.83 34.39
CA TYR A 17 11.98 16.89 33.38
C TYR A 17 13.34 17.61 33.27
N ASN A 18 14.00 17.86 34.40
CA ASN A 18 15.33 18.47 34.43
C ASN A 18 16.46 17.54 33.98
N GLU A 19 16.21 16.22 33.94
CA GLU A 19 17.16 15.20 33.49
C GLU A 19 16.96 14.81 32.02
N LEU A 20 15.98 15.42 31.32
CA LEU A 20 15.83 15.25 29.87
C LEU A 20 17.03 15.91 29.15
N PRO A 21 17.83 15.16 28.38
CA PRO A 21 18.93 15.75 27.63
C PRO A 21 18.37 16.71 26.57
N LEU A 22 18.98 17.88 26.46
CA LEU A 22 18.73 18.79 25.34
C LEU A 22 19.12 18.07 24.04
N LEU A 23 18.19 18.04 23.08
CA LEU A 23 18.31 17.38 21.77
C LEU A 23 19.65 17.73 21.09
N SER A 24 20.63 16.81 21.14
CA SER A 24 21.74 16.67 20.17
C SER A 24 22.81 15.64 20.58
N ASP A 25 22.66 14.87 21.67
CA ASP A 25 23.69 13.89 22.08
C ASP A 25 23.22 12.43 21.90
N THR A 26 23.60 11.83 20.77
CA THR A 26 23.33 10.44 20.39
C THR A 26 23.93 9.41 21.37
N GLU A 27 24.99 9.77 22.09
CA GLU A 27 25.65 8.89 23.07
C GLU A 27 24.86 8.82 24.40
N ALA A 28 24.17 9.91 24.76
CA ALA A 28 23.26 9.95 25.91
C ALA A 28 21.98 9.15 25.67
N ILE A 29 21.45 9.14 24.43
CA ILE A 29 20.24 8.39 24.05
C ILE A 29 20.52 6.87 24.07
N THR A 30 21.63 6.44 23.46
CA THR A 30 22.02 5.02 23.41
C THR A 30 22.33 4.44 24.79
N SER A 31 22.90 5.24 25.70
CA SER A 31 23.16 4.80 27.09
C SER A 31 21.91 4.76 27.98
N ALA A 32 20.91 5.62 27.73
CA ALA A 32 19.62 5.58 28.41
C ALA A 32 18.77 4.35 28.03
N VAL A 33 18.77 3.97 26.74
CA VAL A 33 18.05 2.80 26.20
C VAL A 33 18.65 1.49 26.74
N ARG A 34 19.97 1.38 26.88
CA ARG A 34 20.61 0.20 27.50
C ARG A 34 20.25 0.01 28.98
N LYS A 35 19.84 1.07 29.68
CA LYS A 35 19.57 1.03 31.13
C LYS A 35 18.11 0.68 31.46
N SER A 36 17.17 0.82 30.53
CA SER A 36 15.74 0.54 30.73
C SER A 36 15.32 -0.90 30.41
N SER A 37 16.17 -1.70 29.76
CA SER A 37 15.86 -3.09 29.31
C SER A 37 15.78 -4.16 30.41
N LYS A 38 15.77 -3.80 31.70
CA LYS A 38 15.60 -4.74 32.81
C LYS A 38 14.33 -4.47 33.62
N LYS A 39 13.13 -4.67 33.05
CA LYS A 39 11.91 -4.91 33.85
C LYS A 39 11.02 -6.00 33.25
N ARG A 40 10.47 -6.80 34.16
CA ARG A 40 9.82 -8.10 33.98
C ARG A 40 8.51 -8.03 33.18
N TYR A 41 8.39 -8.96 32.24
CA TYR A 41 7.19 -9.29 31.47
C TYR A 41 6.01 -9.70 32.38
N ARG A 42 4.82 -9.14 32.13
CA ARG A 42 3.53 -9.70 32.60
C ARG A 42 2.69 -9.98 31.36
N PRO A 43 2.05 -11.16 31.25
CA PRO A 43 1.26 -11.50 30.08
C PRO A 43 -0.09 -10.78 30.13
N VAL A 44 -0.51 -10.26 28.98
CA VAL A 44 -1.87 -9.76 28.72
C VAL A 44 -2.52 -10.77 27.74
N PRO A 45 -3.79 -11.17 27.93
CA PRO A 45 -4.39 -12.23 27.12
C PRO A 45 -4.73 -11.76 25.70
N LEU A 46 -4.55 -12.71 24.77
CA LEU A 46 -4.90 -12.67 23.36
C LEU A 46 -6.35 -12.21 23.11
N VAL A 47 -6.50 -11.13 22.34
CA VAL A 47 -7.64 -10.95 21.44
C VAL A 47 -7.08 -10.93 20.03
N ALA A 48 -7.52 -11.89 19.23
CA ALA A 48 -7.10 -12.12 17.87
C ALA A 48 -7.51 -10.96 16.96
N TYR A 49 -6.53 -10.37 16.28
CA TYR A 49 -6.75 -9.66 15.03
C TYR A 49 -5.96 -10.41 13.95
N ALA A 50 -6.71 -10.87 12.94
CA ALA A 50 -6.20 -11.57 11.78
C ALA A 50 -5.41 -10.62 10.88
N ALA A 51 -4.14 -10.41 11.24
CA ALA A 51 -3.10 -10.08 10.30
C ALA A 51 -2.45 -11.39 9.78
N SER A 52 -1.93 -11.38 8.55
CA SER A 52 -1.48 -12.54 7.76
C SER A 52 -2.63 -13.33 7.11
N LEU A 53 -2.66 -13.43 5.79
CA LEU A 53 -1.99 -14.54 5.11
C LEU A 53 -1.16 -14.17 3.87
N ILE A 54 -1.23 -12.93 3.37
CA ILE A 54 -0.58 -12.59 2.08
C ILE A 54 0.95 -12.46 2.22
N GLY A 55 1.44 -11.86 3.31
CA GLY A 55 2.88 -11.70 3.56
C GLY A 55 3.63 -13.03 3.76
N VAL A 56 3.06 -13.93 4.57
CA VAL A 56 3.67 -15.23 4.89
C VAL A 56 3.63 -16.19 3.68
N ALA A 57 2.58 -16.11 2.84
CA ALA A 57 2.45 -16.98 1.67
C ALA A 57 3.50 -16.68 0.59
N ILE A 58 3.82 -15.40 0.36
CA ILE A 58 4.83 -14.99 -0.64
C ILE A 58 6.23 -15.46 -0.23
N ILE A 59 6.56 -15.34 1.07
CA ILE A 59 7.85 -15.78 1.63
C ILE A 59 8.01 -17.31 1.51
N SER A 60 6.94 -18.07 1.75
CA SER A 60 6.95 -19.54 1.65
C SER A 60 7.21 -20.03 0.22
N VAL A 61 6.70 -19.32 -0.79
CA VAL A 61 6.87 -19.65 -2.22
C VAL A 61 8.29 -19.34 -2.69
N ILE A 62 8.87 -18.22 -2.28
CA ILE A 62 10.25 -17.84 -2.66
C ILE A 62 11.27 -18.81 -2.04
N LEU A 63 11.10 -19.19 -0.77
CA LEU A 63 11.97 -20.17 -0.12
C LEU A 63 11.87 -21.58 -0.76
N ALA A 64 10.66 -21.99 -1.17
CA ALA A 64 10.43 -23.28 -1.82
C ALA A 64 11.05 -23.35 -3.22
N LEU A 65 10.99 -22.27 -4.00
CA LEU A 65 11.62 -22.19 -5.33
C LEU A 65 13.15 -22.28 -5.22
N PHE A 66 13.76 -21.60 -4.25
CA PHE A 66 15.20 -21.64 -4.01
C PHE A 66 15.71 -23.04 -3.60
N LEU A 67 14.91 -23.79 -2.81
CA LEU A 67 15.23 -25.17 -2.40
C LEU A 67 15.03 -26.20 -3.53
N MET A 68 14.07 -25.97 -4.43
CA MET A 68 13.84 -26.86 -5.58
C MET A 68 14.88 -26.69 -6.70
N GLU A 69 15.50 -25.51 -6.80
CA GLU A 69 16.54 -25.25 -7.80
C GLU A 69 17.90 -25.84 -7.38
N SER A 70 18.19 -25.95 -6.08
CA SER A 70 19.43 -26.60 -5.59
C SER A 70 19.40 -28.13 -5.64
N SER A 71 18.21 -28.75 -5.79
CA SER A 71 18.04 -30.21 -5.77
C SER A 71 17.98 -30.87 -7.15
N LYS A 72 18.00 -30.10 -8.25
CA LYS A 72 17.94 -30.65 -9.63
C LYS A 72 19.27 -31.04 -10.25
N GLU A 73 20.42 -30.76 -9.62
CA GLU A 73 21.72 -31.28 -10.06
C GLU A 73 22.16 -32.51 -9.25
N LYS A 74 21.44 -33.62 -9.41
CA LYS A 74 21.97 -34.99 -9.19
C LYS A 74 20.88 -36.00 -9.51
N ASN A 75 20.79 -36.41 -10.78
CA ASN A 75 20.55 -37.80 -11.16
C ASN A 75 20.40 -37.92 -12.68
N SER A 76 21.51 -38.17 -13.37
CA SER A 76 21.47 -39.04 -14.54
C SER A 76 22.84 -39.65 -14.84
N ARG A 77 23.01 -40.93 -14.50
CA ARG A 77 23.41 -42.05 -15.39
C ARG A 77 24.29 -43.11 -14.71
N GLN A 78 23.92 -44.37 -14.96
CA GLN A 78 24.71 -45.59 -14.79
C GLN A 78 25.83 -45.71 -15.86
N PRO A 79 26.80 -46.64 -15.68
CA PRO A 79 28.20 -46.41 -16.06
C PRO A 79 28.63 -47.10 -17.35
N SER A 80 29.65 -46.52 -18.01
CA SER A 80 30.65 -47.30 -18.76
C SER A 80 31.95 -46.52 -18.98
N GLY A 81 33.06 -47.05 -18.47
CA GLY A 81 34.31 -47.16 -19.22
C GLY A 81 35.27 -45.96 -19.29
N THR A 82 36.28 -46.00 -18.40
CA THR A 82 37.67 -45.50 -18.58
C THR A 82 37.91 -43.97 -18.41
N PRO A 83 38.94 -43.55 -17.64
CA PRO A 83 39.00 -42.21 -17.05
C PRO A 83 39.72 -41.18 -17.94
N PRO A 84 39.24 -39.93 -18.03
CA PRO A 84 40.07 -38.80 -18.34
C PRO A 84 40.36 -37.95 -17.10
N LYS A 85 41.53 -37.30 -17.18
CA LYS A 85 42.21 -36.42 -16.22
C LYS A 85 41.29 -35.59 -15.32
N GLN A 86 41.68 -35.53 -14.04
CA GLN A 86 41.28 -34.47 -13.12
C GLN A 86 41.66 -33.11 -13.73
N GLU A 87 40.67 -32.39 -14.25
CA GLU A 87 40.71 -30.93 -14.25
C GLU A 87 40.40 -30.50 -12.81
N GLU A 88 41.35 -29.81 -12.20
CA GLU A 88 41.13 -29.08 -10.95
C GLU A 88 40.03 -28.05 -11.22
N GLU A 89 38.79 -28.36 -10.81
CA GLU A 89 37.74 -27.36 -10.67
C GLU A 89 38.26 -26.30 -9.70
N GLN A 90 38.58 -25.13 -10.24
CA GLN A 90 38.81 -23.95 -9.44
C GLN A 90 37.59 -23.72 -8.54
N PRO A 91 37.79 -23.40 -7.26
CA PRO A 91 36.68 -23.19 -6.34
C PRO A 91 35.82 -22.05 -6.87
N LYS A 92 34.53 -22.32 -7.14
CA LYS A 92 33.51 -21.28 -7.33
C LYS A 92 33.61 -20.35 -6.11
N THR A 93 34.08 -19.14 -6.34
CA THR A 93 34.16 -18.09 -5.32
C THR A 93 32.77 -17.92 -4.70
N ALA A 94 32.68 -18.11 -3.38
CA ALA A 94 31.45 -17.91 -2.63
C ALA A 94 30.90 -16.49 -2.87
N PRO A 95 29.57 -16.30 -2.91
CA PRO A 95 28.98 -14.99 -3.07
C PRO A 95 29.44 -14.04 -1.96
N ALA A 96 29.82 -12.82 -2.33
CA ALA A 96 30.22 -11.80 -1.36
C ALA A 96 28.95 -11.22 -0.72
N TYR A 97 28.71 -11.54 0.55
CA TYR A 97 27.60 -11.00 1.33
C TYR A 97 27.96 -9.63 1.90
N GLU A 98 27.06 -8.64 1.73
CA GLU A 98 27.24 -7.27 2.23
C GLU A 98 27.10 -7.16 3.75
N ILE A 99 26.19 -7.93 4.35
CA ILE A 99 25.93 -7.97 5.79
C ILE A 99 26.35 -9.33 6.34
N GLN A 100 27.19 -9.32 7.37
CA GLN A 100 27.84 -10.52 7.92
C GLN A 100 27.55 -10.73 9.41
N SER A 101 26.84 -9.81 10.06
CA SER A 101 26.46 -9.92 11.47
C SER A 101 25.07 -9.33 11.73
N PHE A 102 24.48 -9.71 12.86
CA PHE A 102 23.23 -9.10 13.31
C PHE A 102 23.43 -7.64 13.71
N GLU A 103 24.60 -7.27 14.21
CA GLU A 103 24.94 -5.89 14.54
C GLU A 103 24.92 -5.01 13.29
N GLU A 104 25.53 -5.46 12.20
CA GLU A 104 25.48 -4.76 10.89
C GLU A 104 24.06 -4.67 10.34
N LEU A 105 23.26 -5.73 10.48
CA LEU A 105 21.86 -5.74 10.06
C LEU A 105 21.00 -4.75 10.86
N GLU A 106 21.21 -4.68 12.18
CA GLU A 106 20.51 -3.73 13.04
C GLU A 106 20.93 -2.29 12.74
N GLU A 107 22.20 -2.02 12.50
CA GLU A 107 22.68 -0.70 12.09
C GLU A 107 22.07 -0.30 10.74
N TYR A 108 22.01 -1.23 9.78
CA TYR A 108 21.37 -1.01 8.49
C TYR A 108 19.87 -0.71 8.63
N TYR A 109 19.15 -1.49 9.44
CA TYR A 109 17.75 -1.27 9.78
C TYR A 109 17.53 0.12 10.38
N LEU A 110 18.28 0.49 11.42
CA LEU A 110 18.12 1.79 12.10
C LEU A 110 18.39 2.96 11.16
N LYS A 111 19.38 2.82 10.26
CA LYS A 111 19.65 3.83 9.23
C LYS A 111 18.47 3.98 8.28
N LYS A 112 17.91 2.88 7.79
CA LYS A 112 16.75 2.87 6.87
C LYS A 112 15.48 3.39 7.52
N GLU A 113 15.25 3.04 8.78
CA GLU A 113 14.14 3.57 9.59
C GLU A 113 14.24 5.10 9.67
N GLN A 114 15.39 5.63 10.07
CA GLN A 114 15.62 7.07 10.20
C GLN A 114 15.51 7.81 8.86
N GLU A 115 16.02 7.22 7.78
CA GLU A 115 15.89 7.76 6.42
C GLU A 115 14.41 7.83 6.00
N THR A 116 13.64 6.78 6.29
CA THR A 116 12.20 6.70 5.99
C THR A 116 11.41 7.72 6.80
N GLU A 117 11.68 7.83 8.10
CA GLU A 117 11.07 8.86 8.97
C GLU A 117 11.28 10.26 8.38
N ASN A 118 12.51 10.59 7.99
CA ASN A 118 12.84 11.89 7.41
C ASN A 118 12.15 12.15 6.06
N LEU A 119 12.03 11.13 5.21
CA LEU A 119 11.43 11.27 3.88
C LEU A 119 9.90 11.27 3.91
N THR A 120 9.30 10.54 4.85
CA THR A 120 7.84 10.46 5.01
C THR A 120 7.28 11.56 5.89
N GLY A 121 8.12 12.19 6.72
CA GLY A 121 7.69 13.18 7.70
C GLY A 121 6.92 12.60 8.88
N ILE A 122 6.92 11.28 9.05
CA ILE A 122 6.18 10.57 10.10
C ILE A 122 7.07 10.43 11.33
N ALA A 123 6.81 11.26 12.34
CA ALA A 123 7.53 11.16 13.62
C ALA A 123 7.31 9.80 14.29
N ASN A 124 8.36 9.29 14.94
CA ASN A 124 8.38 7.98 15.60
C ASN A 124 8.00 6.85 14.62
N PHE A 125 8.65 6.81 13.45
CA PHE A 125 8.34 5.82 12.42
C PHE A 125 8.55 4.38 12.92
N SER A 126 9.44 4.16 13.89
CA SER A 126 9.63 2.89 14.62
C SER A 126 8.34 2.30 15.20
N GLU A 127 7.33 3.13 15.51
CA GLU A 127 6.06 2.68 16.09
C GLU A 127 5.04 2.25 15.03
N THR A 128 5.36 2.37 13.74
CA THR A 128 4.48 1.93 12.65
C THR A 128 4.49 0.41 12.52
N GLU A 129 3.40 -0.16 12.00
CA GLU A 129 3.32 -1.61 11.76
C GLU A 129 4.43 -2.14 10.84
N LEU A 130 4.88 -1.32 9.88
CA LEU A 130 5.99 -1.69 8.98
C LEU A 130 7.31 -1.86 9.75
N ALA A 131 7.68 -0.88 10.56
CA ALA A 131 8.92 -0.92 11.34
C ALA A 131 8.90 -2.03 12.39
N ILE A 132 7.76 -2.17 13.10
CA ILE A 132 7.55 -3.23 14.10
C ILE A 132 7.66 -4.62 13.45
N GLY A 133 7.06 -4.81 12.26
CA GLY A 133 7.12 -6.07 11.53
C GLY A 133 8.55 -6.48 11.19
N VAL A 134 9.34 -5.57 10.62
CA VAL A 134 10.75 -5.80 10.29
C VAL A 134 11.58 -6.10 11.54
N GLN A 135 11.38 -5.34 12.61
CA GLN A 135 12.10 -5.54 13.87
C GLN A 135 11.78 -6.92 14.48
N ALA A 136 10.52 -7.37 14.39
CA ALA A 136 10.10 -8.69 14.84
C ALA A 136 10.75 -9.82 14.02
N GLU A 137 10.87 -9.67 12.70
CA GLU A 137 11.55 -10.64 11.84
C GLU A 137 13.05 -10.76 12.16
N ILE A 138 13.74 -9.62 12.37
CA ILE A 138 15.14 -9.62 12.84
C ILE A 138 15.25 -10.32 14.20
N GLY A 139 14.34 -10.02 15.13
CA GLY A 139 14.30 -10.65 16.46
C GLY A 139 14.05 -12.16 16.40
N THR A 140 13.23 -12.62 15.46
CA THR A 140 12.96 -14.04 15.22
C THR A 140 14.19 -14.73 14.64
N ALA A 141 14.83 -14.12 13.65
CA ALA A 141 16.06 -14.65 13.04
C ALA A 141 17.19 -14.84 14.06
N LYS A 142 17.30 -13.96 15.07
CA LYS A 142 18.28 -14.12 16.17
C LYS A 142 18.05 -15.37 17.03
N GLN A 143 16.83 -15.90 17.05
CA GLN A 143 16.48 -17.11 17.81
C GLN A 143 16.64 -18.38 16.97
N GLU A 144 16.72 -18.24 15.64
CA GLU A 144 17.06 -19.34 14.75
C GLU A 144 18.55 -19.68 14.95
N ASN A 145 18.85 -20.92 15.35
CA ASN A 145 20.24 -21.37 15.58
C ASN A 145 21.00 -21.60 14.26
N LEU A 146 20.97 -20.62 13.36
CA LEU A 146 21.65 -20.65 12.07
C LEU A 146 23.14 -20.28 12.24
N SER A 147 23.98 -20.81 11.37
CA SER A 147 25.41 -20.49 11.31
C SER A 147 25.94 -20.71 9.91
N GLY A 148 27.07 -20.06 9.57
CA GLY A 148 27.68 -20.16 8.26
C GLY A 148 26.77 -19.65 7.14
N GLU A 149 26.76 -20.34 6.01
CA GLU A 149 26.04 -19.94 4.79
C GLU A 149 24.53 -19.69 4.99
N PRO A 150 23.75 -20.55 5.68
CA PRO A 150 22.33 -20.28 5.96
C PRO A 150 22.07 -18.96 6.70
N LEU A 151 22.97 -18.56 7.60
CA LEU A 151 22.84 -17.29 8.33
C LEU A 151 23.08 -16.10 7.40
N LEU A 152 24.08 -16.17 6.53
CA LEU A 152 24.35 -15.13 5.53
C LEU A 152 23.21 -14.97 4.53
N GLN A 153 22.58 -16.08 4.12
CA GLN A 153 21.37 -16.05 3.30
C GLN A 153 20.18 -15.41 4.03
N LYS A 154 20.01 -15.70 5.33
CA LYS A 154 18.99 -15.03 6.15
C LYS A 154 19.25 -13.53 6.25
N PHE A 155 20.50 -13.09 6.39
CA PHE A 155 20.84 -11.66 6.38
C PHE A 155 20.52 -10.99 5.04
N ALA A 156 20.85 -11.63 3.91
CA ALA A 156 20.51 -11.10 2.59
C ALA A 156 18.99 -10.95 2.43
N SER A 157 18.22 -11.98 2.82
CA SER A 157 16.75 -11.93 2.78
C SER A 157 16.16 -10.85 3.67
N LEU A 158 16.67 -10.68 4.91
CA LEU A 158 16.19 -9.62 5.81
C LEU A 158 16.57 -8.23 5.29
N LYS A 159 17.73 -8.09 4.65
CA LYS A 159 18.12 -6.83 4.00
C LYS A 159 17.15 -6.47 2.88
N GLU A 160 16.80 -7.43 2.02
CA GLU A 160 15.82 -7.24 0.95
C GLU A 160 14.44 -6.88 1.52
N GLU A 161 14.03 -7.49 2.63
CA GLU A 161 12.80 -7.15 3.33
C GLU A 161 12.83 -5.73 3.91
N ILE A 162 13.93 -5.32 4.54
CA ILE A 162 14.15 -3.95 5.01
C ILE A 162 14.03 -2.97 3.82
N ASP A 163 14.72 -3.25 2.71
CA ASP A 163 14.64 -2.41 1.51
C ASP A 163 13.21 -2.36 0.94
N LEU A 164 12.49 -3.48 0.93
CA LEU A 164 11.12 -3.55 0.43
C LEU A 164 10.14 -2.78 1.32
N LEU A 165 10.27 -2.86 2.64
CA LEU A 165 9.30 -2.29 3.57
C LEU A 165 9.62 -0.86 3.98
N LEU A 166 10.90 -0.49 4.02
CA LEU A 166 11.38 0.79 4.55
C LEU A 166 12.00 1.68 3.45
N THR A 167 11.51 1.59 2.22
CA THR A 167 11.90 2.53 1.15
C THR A 167 10.70 3.41 0.82
N ALA A 168 10.78 4.69 1.19
CA ALA A 168 9.70 5.64 0.98
C ALA A 168 9.38 5.83 -0.53
N PRO A 169 8.10 6.02 -0.91
CA PRO A 169 7.68 6.17 -2.31
C PRO A 169 8.47 7.23 -3.09
N VAL A 170 8.81 8.36 -2.46
CA VAL A 170 9.56 9.46 -3.08
C VAL A 170 10.91 9.03 -3.67
N GLN A 171 11.54 7.98 -3.13
CA GLN A 171 12.82 7.48 -3.64
C GLN A 171 12.73 6.89 -5.05
N PHE A 172 11.55 6.43 -5.46
CA PHE A 172 11.32 5.89 -6.80
C PHE A 172 10.91 6.95 -7.82
N LYS A 173 10.55 8.17 -7.39
CA LYS A 173 10.14 9.25 -8.31
C LYS A 173 11.17 9.56 -9.41
N PRO A 174 12.50 9.61 -9.15
CA PRO A 174 13.49 9.81 -10.20
C PRO A 174 13.44 8.74 -11.31
N GLU A 175 13.00 7.52 -10.99
CA GLU A 175 12.89 6.43 -11.96
C GLU A 175 11.72 6.62 -12.92
N LEU A 176 10.66 7.35 -12.52
CA LEU A 176 9.45 7.57 -13.33
C LEU A 176 9.72 8.35 -14.63
N THR A 177 10.77 9.18 -14.62
CA THR A 177 11.18 9.98 -15.77
C THR A 177 12.37 9.38 -16.51
N SER A 178 12.87 8.23 -16.05
CA SER A 178 14.05 7.60 -16.64
C SER A 178 13.75 7.01 -18.02
N VAL A 179 14.65 7.26 -18.97
CA VAL A 179 14.58 6.67 -20.31
C VAL A 179 14.92 5.19 -20.21
N GLY A 180 14.13 4.35 -20.88
CA GLY A 180 14.33 2.92 -20.94
C GLY A 180 13.38 2.28 -21.94
N SER A 181 13.44 0.96 -22.06
CA SER A 181 12.39 0.23 -22.75
C SER A 181 11.06 0.39 -22.02
N GLU A 182 9.95 0.28 -22.73
CA GLU A 182 8.60 0.33 -22.16
C GLU A 182 8.41 -0.66 -21.01
N LYS A 183 8.94 -1.88 -21.14
CA LYS A 183 8.91 -2.90 -20.07
C LYS A 183 9.69 -2.47 -18.82
N GLU A 184 10.84 -1.83 -18.98
CA GLU A 184 11.62 -1.32 -17.83
C GLU A 184 10.90 -0.16 -17.15
N GLN A 185 10.25 0.72 -17.92
CA GLN A 185 9.45 1.82 -17.38
C GLN A 185 8.25 1.29 -16.59
N GLU A 186 7.52 0.31 -17.13
CA GLU A 186 6.43 -0.38 -16.44
C GLU A 186 6.90 -0.98 -15.12
N SER A 187 7.98 -1.77 -15.12
CA SER A 187 8.51 -2.39 -13.89
C SER A 187 8.93 -1.36 -12.83
N LYS A 188 9.50 -0.23 -13.25
CA LYS A 188 9.85 0.86 -12.33
C LYS A 188 8.61 1.52 -11.73
N PHE A 189 7.60 1.81 -12.56
CA PHE A 189 6.35 2.38 -12.11
C PHE A 189 5.55 1.42 -11.21
N GLU A 190 5.54 0.12 -11.51
CA GLU A 190 4.93 -0.91 -10.65
C GLU A 190 5.54 -0.86 -9.24
N ARG A 191 6.86 -0.81 -9.11
CA ARG A 191 7.52 -0.69 -7.80
C ARG A 191 7.11 0.59 -7.07
N TYR A 192 7.07 1.72 -7.77
CA TYR A 192 6.61 2.98 -7.18
C TYR A 192 5.16 2.87 -6.69
N ASN A 193 4.26 2.33 -7.52
CA ASN A 193 2.84 2.18 -7.20
C ASN A 193 2.63 1.19 -6.04
N GLU A 194 3.39 0.09 -5.98
CA GLU A 194 3.35 -0.83 -4.84
C GLU A 194 3.76 -0.14 -3.53
N GLN A 195 4.77 0.73 -3.58
CA GLN A 195 5.15 1.49 -2.40
C GLN A 195 4.11 2.54 -2.03
N GLN A 196 3.47 3.17 -3.01
CA GLN A 196 2.33 4.05 -2.75
C GLN A 196 1.22 3.33 -1.98
N GLN A 197 0.86 2.11 -2.40
CA GLN A 197 -0.14 1.31 -1.72
C GLN A 197 0.33 0.85 -0.34
N ARG A 198 1.61 0.54 -0.17
CA ARG A 198 2.18 0.09 1.11
C ARG A 198 2.19 1.19 2.17
N PHE A 199 2.54 2.42 1.79
CA PHE A 199 2.66 3.54 2.73
C PHE A 199 1.33 4.27 2.99
N LEU A 200 0.30 4.10 2.13
CA LEU A 200 -0.99 4.74 2.33
C LEU A 200 -1.63 4.41 3.71
N PRO A 201 -1.70 3.13 4.15
CA PRO A 201 -2.21 2.80 5.48
C PRO A 201 -1.39 3.42 6.61
N VAL A 202 -0.08 3.56 6.43
CA VAL A 202 0.82 4.17 7.44
C VAL A 202 0.48 5.65 7.63
N TYR A 203 0.24 6.38 6.53
CA TYR A 203 -0.23 7.75 6.61
C TYR A 203 -1.61 7.84 7.27
N GLN A 204 -2.54 6.95 6.90
CA GLN A 204 -3.89 6.90 7.46
C GLN A 204 -3.91 6.55 8.96
N GLU A 205 -3.02 5.68 9.43
CA GLU A 205 -2.85 5.35 10.85
C GLU A 205 -2.48 6.60 11.67
N LYS A 206 -1.58 7.43 11.13
CA LYS A 206 -1.13 8.68 11.77
C LYS A 206 -2.11 9.83 11.64
N LEU A 207 -3.22 9.65 10.94
CA LEU A 207 -4.17 10.72 10.68
C LEU A 207 -4.85 11.25 11.95
N VAL A 208 -5.11 10.40 12.94
CA VAL A 208 -5.75 10.81 14.21
C VAL A 208 -4.88 11.84 14.97
N PRO A 209 -3.62 11.55 15.35
CA PRO A 209 -2.79 12.53 16.04
C PRO A 209 -2.51 13.76 15.17
N ILE A 210 -2.35 13.61 13.85
CA ILE A 210 -2.17 14.73 12.94
C ILE A 210 -3.41 15.64 12.90
N SER A 211 -4.61 15.06 12.90
CA SER A 211 -5.85 15.84 12.93
C SER A 211 -5.95 16.68 14.20
N GLU A 212 -5.55 16.14 15.35
CA GLU A 212 -5.49 16.91 16.61
C GLU A 212 -4.53 18.11 16.51
N LEU A 213 -3.37 17.94 15.85
CA LEU A 213 -2.45 19.04 15.59
C LEU A 213 -3.08 20.07 14.66
N VAL A 214 -3.71 19.66 13.57
CA VAL A 214 -4.40 20.54 12.63
C VAL A 214 -5.43 21.42 13.34
N TYR A 215 -6.27 20.83 14.21
CA TYR A 215 -7.26 21.58 14.98
C TYR A 215 -6.62 22.53 16.01
N ARG A 216 -5.54 22.11 16.67
CA ARG A 216 -4.82 22.93 17.65
C ARG A 216 -4.16 24.14 17.01
N GLU A 217 -3.57 23.96 15.83
CA GLU A 217 -2.91 25.03 15.07
C GLU A 217 -3.90 26.01 14.45
N ASN A 218 -5.21 25.68 14.45
CA ASN A 218 -6.29 26.55 13.98
C ASN A 218 -6.02 27.12 12.57
N ILE A 219 -5.60 26.25 11.65
CA ILE A 219 -5.18 26.59 10.28
C ILE A 219 -6.25 27.38 9.51
N SER A 220 -7.51 27.02 9.71
CA SER A 220 -8.69 27.74 9.24
C SER A 220 -9.93 27.33 10.04
N GLN A 221 -10.91 28.23 10.14
CA GLN A 221 -12.24 27.93 10.69
C GLN A 221 -13.18 27.34 9.64
N ASP A 222 -12.88 27.57 8.35
CA ASP A 222 -13.58 26.94 7.23
C ASP A 222 -12.85 25.65 6.83
N PHE A 223 -13.58 24.53 6.79
CA PHE A 223 -13.01 23.21 6.53
C PHE A 223 -12.41 23.09 5.13
N PHE A 224 -13.03 23.68 4.10
CA PHE A 224 -12.51 23.57 2.72
C PHE A 224 -11.25 24.41 2.55
N GLN A 225 -11.19 25.61 3.14
CA GLN A 225 -9.97 26.40 3.21
C GLN A 225 -8.87 25.73 4.04
N MET A 226 -9.24 25.02 5.12
CA MET A 226 -8.29 24.21 5.88
C MET A 226 -7.71 23.11 4.99
N LEU A 227 -8.57 22.36 4.30
CA LEU A 227 -8.17 21.27 3.40
C LEU A 227 -7.25 21.74 2.28
N GLU A 228 -7.57 22.88 1.64
CA GLU A 228 -6.74 23.49 0.60
C GLU A 228 -5.33 23.82 1.15
N LYS A 229 -5.26 24.48 2.32
CA LYS A 229 -3.98 24.81 2.97
C LYS A 229 -3.17 23.58 3.34
N LEU A 230 -3.79 22.51 3.84
CA LEU A 230 -3.08 21.27 4.16
C LEU A 230 -2.37 20.69 2.93
N ASN A 231 -3.02 20.79 1.76
CA ASN A 231 -2.48 20.31 0.49
C ASN A 231 -1.44 21.24 -0.17
N GLU A 232 -1.20 22.44 0.39
CA GLU A 232 -0.04 23.27 0.01
C GLU A 232 1.28 22.60 0.41
N GLY A 233 1.28 21.82 1.49
CA GLY A 233 2.32 20.86 1.85
C GLY A 233 3.36 21.33 2.88
N SER A 234 3.61 22.62 3.09
CA SER A 234 4.45 23.06 4.21
C SER A 234 4.33 24.55 4.50
N GLY A 235 4.79 24.99 5.67
CA GLY A 235 4.91 26.41 6.02
C GLY A 235 3.58 27.07 6.43
N ILE A 236 2.54 26.28 6.67
CA ILE A 236 1.21 26.77 7.05
C ILE A 236 1.07 27.02 8.56
N THR A 237 2.02 26.52 9.35
CA THR A 237 2.06 26.64 10.82
C THR A 237 3.52 26.80 11.30
N SER A 238 3.73 27.23 12.55
CA SER A 238 5.01 27.12 13.27
C SER A 238 5.30 25.71 13.83
N ASN A 239 4.34 24.80 13.78
CA ASN A 239 4.49 23.45 14.31
C ASN A 239 5.36 22.59 13.38
N GLN A 240 6.55 22.23 13.87
CA GLN A 240 7.54 21.50 13.09
C GLN A 240 7.07 20.10 12.71
N GLU A 241 6.44 19.37 13.63
CA GLU A 241 5.94 18.01 13.38
C GLU A 241 4.87 18.02 12.28
N LEU A 242 3.89 18.92 12.39
CA LEU A 242 2.85 19.05 11.37
C LEU A 242 3.46 19.43 10.01
N ASN A 243 4.37 20.41 9.96
CA ASN A 243 5.01 20.80 8.69
C ASN A 243 5.81 19.65 8.07
N MET A 244 6.56 18.87 8.86
CA MET A 244 7.30 17.72 8.37
C MET A 244 6.36 16.67 7.77
N TYR A 245 5.26 16.38 8.46
CA TYR A 245 4.25 15.42 7.99
C TYR A 245 3.61 15.88 6.67
N LEU A 246 3.18 17.15 6.57
CA LEU A 246 2.58 17.70 5.34
C LEU A 246 3.57 17.64 4.17
N GLU A 247 4.84 17.96 4.43
CA GLU A 247 5.87 17.99 3.40
C GLU A 247 6.16 16.58 2.89
N GLY A 248 6.30 15.63 3.82
CA GLY A 248 6.50 14.22 3.51
C GLY A 248 5.30 13.63 2.78
N LEU A 249 4.08 13.88 3.24
CA LEU A 249 2.84 13.44 2.59
C LEU A 249 2.82 13.85 1.10
N LYS A 250 3.02 15.14 0.83
CA LYS A 250 3.02 15.68 -0.53
C LYS A 250 4.16 15.16 -1.38
N LYS A 251 5.39 15.13 -0.84
CA LYS A 251 6.58 14.60 -1.53
C LYS A 251 6.40 13.15 -1.95
N ASN A 252 5.76 12.35 -1.09
CA ASN A 252 5.48 10.95 -1.38
C ASN A 252 4.26 10.74 -2.28
N GLY A 253 3.56 11.80 -2.72
CA GLY A 253 2.47 11.70 -3.69
C GLY A 253 1.12 11.37 -3.08
N TYR A 254 0.87 11.84 -1.86
CA TYR A 254 -0.42 11.76 -1.18
C TYR A 254 -0.97 13.16 -0.93
N TYR A 255 -2.28 13.21 -0.67
CA TYR A 255 -2.98 14.45 -0.34
C TYR A 255 -4.16 14.17 0.58
N PHE A 256 -4.58 15.20 1.31
CA PHE A 256 -5.79 15.17 2.11
C PHE A 256 -7.03 15.33 1.25
N VAL A 257 -8.08 14.61 1.65
CA VAL A 257 -9.42 14.71 1.09
C VAL A 257 -10.47 14.76 2.19
N ASP A 258 -11.66 15.20 1.82
CA ASP A 258 -12.86 15.11 2.65
C ASP A 258 -13.50 13.71 2.49
N SER A 259 -13.52 12.92 3.55
CA SER A 259 -14.15 11.59 3.54
C SER A 259 -15.64 11.59 3.86
N GLY A 260 -16.21 12.71 4.28
CA GLY A 260 -17.57 12.76 4.85
C GLY A 260 -17.61 13.63 6.09
N GLU A 261 -18.69 14.39 6.27
CA GLU A 261 -19.00 15.04 7.55
C GLU A 261 -17.90 15.96 8.13
N GLY A 262 -17.01 16.50 7.28
CA GLY A 262 -15.88 17.32 7.73
C GLY A 262 -14.71 16.51 8.29
N MET A 263 -14.61 15.22 7.96
CA MET A 263 -13.51 14.35 8.34
C MET A 263 -12.42 14.35 7.26
N LEU A 264 -11.18 14.44 7.72
CA LEU A 264 -10.01 14.27 6.87
C LEU A 264 -9.81 12.79 6.54
N ASN A 265 -9.31 12.52 5.34
CA ASN A 265 -8.71 11.26 4.94
C ASN A 265 -7.55 11.54 3.98
N ILE A 266 -6.76 10.52 3.65
CA ILE A 266 -5.61 10.61 2.77
C ILE A 266 -5.82 9.66 1.59
N LYS A 267 -5.52 10.15 0.39
CA LYS A 267 -5.54 9.39 -0.87
C LYS A 267 -4.21 9.57 -1.62
N ILE A 268 -3.93 8.66 -2.55
CA ILE A 268 -2.83 8.80 -3.52
C ILE A 268 -3.22 9.88 -4.52
N ASP A 269 -2.32 10.82 -4.77
CA ASP A 269 -2.50 11.91 -5.73
C ASP A 269 -2.10 11.46 -7.15
N TYR A 270 -2.96 10.64 -7.78
CA TYR A 270 -2.74 10.17 -9.15
C TYR A 270 -2.68 11.30 -10.17
N GLU A 271 -3.32 12.44 -9.92
CA GLU A 271 -3.27 13.62 -10.78
C GLU A 271 -1.86 14.23 -10.81
N SER A 272 -1.24 14.43 -9.64
CA SER A 272 0.16 14.89 -9.57
C SER A 272 1.12 13.87 -10.15
N ILE A 273 0.92 12.58 -9.89
CA ILE A 273 1.75 11.51 -10.46
C ILE A 273 1.65 11.50 -12.00
N TYR A 274 0.45 11.65 -12.55
CA TYR A 274 0.22 11.76 -13.99
C TYR A 274 1.01 12.93 -14.59
N LYS A 275 0.95 14.11 -13.95
CA LYS A 275 1.71 15.30 -14.38
C LYS A 275 3.22 15.06 -14.36
N GLU A 276 3.74 14.48 -13.29
CA GLU A 276 5.16 14.16 -13.15
C GLU A 276 5.62 13.13 -14.20
N ALA A 277 4.80 12.12 -14.47
CA ALA A 277 5.09 11.03 -15.42
C ALA A 277 4.90 11.44 -16.90
N SER A 278 4.13 12.49 -17.17
CA SER A 278 3.63 12.87 -18.51
C SER A 278 4.70 12.97 -19.62
N THR A 279 5.93 13.35 -19.27
CA THR A 279 6.99 13.63 -20.25
C THR A 279 7.87 12.41 -20.59
N GLY A 280 7.79 11.32 -19.80
CA GLY A 280 8.70 10.17 -19.94
C GLY A 280 8.04 8.80 -19.82
N ALA A 281 6.82 8.71 -19.31
CA ALA A 281 6.12 7.44 -19.14
C ALA A 281 5.58 6.87 -20.45
N SER A 282 5.52 5.53 -20.51
CA SER A 282 4.89 4.78 -21.60
C SER A 282 3.39 5.11 -21.71
N ALA A 283 2.80 4.76 -22.85
CA ALA A 283 1.34 4.90 -23.04
C ALA A 283 0.58 4.12 -21.95
N TYR A 284 1.00 2.88 -21.66
CA TYR A 284 0.41 2.05 -20.62
C TYR A 284 0.33 2.70 -19.23
N ILE A 285 1.40 3.36 -18.79
CA ILE A 285 1.41 4.03 -17.50
C ILE A 285 0.47 5.24 -17.52
N LYS A 286 0.40 5.96 -18.64
CA LYS A 286 -0.50 7.11 -18.80
C LYS A 286 -1.95 6.67 -18.77
N ASP A 287 -2.32 5.61 -19.47
CA ASP A 287 -3.68 5.08 -19.51
C ASP A 287 -4.11 4.57 -18.13
N TYR A 288 -3.23 3.84 -17.43
CA TYR A 288 -3.45 3.44 -16.04
C TYR A 288 -3.72 4.64 -15.12
N LEU A 289 -2.86 5.65 -15.17
CA LEU A 289 -2.99 6.85 -14.34
C LEU A 289 -4.23 7.67 -14.71
N ASP A 290 -4.62 7.69 -15.99
CA ASP A 290 -5.82 8.37 -16.47
C ASP A 290 -7.08 7.75 -15.85
N ILE A 291 -7.19 6.42 -15.85
CA ILE A 291 -8.29 5.71 -15.18
C ILE A 291 -8.29 5.93 -13.67
N LYS A 292 -7.11 5.87 -13.03
CA LYS A 292 -7.00 6.04 -11.58
C LYS A 292 -7.38 7.45 -11.11
N LYS A 293 -7.04 8.50 -11.85
CA LYS A 293 -7.42 9.87 -11.48
C LYS A 293 -8.91 10.17 -11.76
N SER A 294 -9.51 9.53 -12.76
CA SER A 294 -10.93 9.70 -13.11
C SER A 294 -11.84 8.70 -12.40
N GLN A 295 -11.32 8.01 -11.38
CA GLN A 295 -12.01 6.96 -10.67
C GLN A 295 -13.27 7.50 -9.96
N PRO A 296 -14.43 6.82 -10.05
CA PRO A 296 -15.67 7.26 -9.43
C PRO A 296 -15.51 7.46 -7.92
N GLU A 297 -15.91 8.64 -7.45
CA GLU A 297 -15.79 8.99 -6.04
C GLU A 297 -16.97 8.42 -5.23
N ILE A 298 -16.62 7.72 -4.16
CA ILE A 298 -17.56 7.18 -3.18
C ILE A 298 -17.26 7.84 -1.84
N LYS A 299 -18.30 8.41 -1.23
CA LYS A 299 -18.22 9.12 0.04
C LYS A 299 -19.40 8.71 0.91
N ASP A 300 -19.12 8.28 2.13
CA ASP A 300 -20.13 7.73 3.05
C ASP A 300 -21.08 6.72 2.37
N GLY A 301 -20.52 5.73 1.66
CA GLY A 301 -21.31 4.72 0.95
C GLY A 301 -22.19 5.26 -0.18
N ALA A 302 -22.01 6.52 -0.61
CA ALA A 302 -22.75 7.13 -1.71
C ALA A 302 -21.85 7.40 -2.92
N LEU A 303 -22.37 7.15 -4.11
CA LEU A 303 -21.73 7.46 -5.38
C LEU A 303 -21.96 8.95 -5.65
N LEU A 304 -20.87 9.71 -5.79
CA LEU A 304 -20.99 11.15 -6.04
C LEU A 304 -21.21 11.50 -7.53
N SER A 305 -20.91 10.55 -8.42
CA SER A 305 -21.18 10.66 -9.87
C SER A 305 -22.53 10.08 -10.24
N SER A 306 -22.99 10.33 -11.48
CA SER A 306 -24.20 9.66 -11.97
C SER A 306 -23.93 8.19 -12.30
N TRP A 307 -24.99 7.38 -12.41
CA TRP A 307 -24.90 6.02 -12.94
C TRP A 307 -24.36 5.99 -14.37
N GLN A 308 -24.71 6.98 -15.20
CA GLN A 308 -24.19 7.09 -16.57
C GLN A 308 -22.68 7.31 -16.60
N ASP A 309 -22.15 8.15 -15.72
CA ASP A 309 -20.70 8.36 -15.59
C ASP A 309 -19.98 7.08 -15.16
N LEU A 310 -20.57 6.32 -14.22
CA LEU A 310 -20.04 5.03 -13.79
C LEU A 310 -20.03 4.01 -14.94
N GLY A 311 -21.10 3.94 -15.73
CA GLY A 311 -21.19 3.07 -16.90
C GLY A 311 -20.14 3.40 -17.96
N ARG A 312 -19.93 4.70 -18.25
CA ARG A 312 -18.88 5.17 -19.16
C ARG A 312 -17.48 4.83 -18.64
N HIS A 313 -17.24 5.04 -17.35
CA HIS A 313 -15.97 4.69 -16.72
C HIS A 313 -15.66 3.20 -16.84
N LEU A 314 -16.66 2.32 -16.69
CA LEU A 314 -16.51 0.88 -16.86
C LEU A 314 -16.09 0.52 -18.29
N ALA A 315 -16.78 1.05 -19.32
CA ALA A 315 -16.44 0.81 -20.71
C ALA A 315 -15.01 1.29 -21.06
N GLN A 316 -14.63 2.49 -20.61
CA GLN A 316 -13.27 3.04 -20.80
C GLN A 316 -12.20 2.19 -20.09
N THR A 317 -12.51 1.72 -18.89
CA THR A 317 -11.60 0.86 -18.12
C THR A 317 -11.42 -0.48 -18.83
N GLU A 318 -12.48 -1.06 -19.40
CA GLU A 318 -12.39 -2.29 -20.19
C GLU A 318 -11.50 -2.11 -21.42
N GLU A 319 -11.72 -1.06 -22.22
CA GLU A 319 -10.92 -0.76 -23.41
C GLU A 319 -9.42 -0.74 -23.08
N ILE A 320 -9.07 -0.06 -21.98
CA ILE A 320 -7.68 0.01 -21.51
C ILE A 320 -7.18 -1.35 -21.03
N ILE A 321 -7.97 -2.10 -20.25
CA ILE A 321 -7.56 -3.44 -19.78
C ILE A 321 -7.24 -4.38 -20.95
N ILE A 322 -8.02 -4.32 -22.02
CA ILE A 322 -7.87 -5.18 -23.21
C ILE A 322 -6.55 -4.89 -23.95
N ASP A 323 -6.16 -3.62 -24.03
CA ASP A 323 -4.93 -3.21 -24.73
C ASP A 323 -3.68 -3.32 -23.85
N MET A 324 -3.84 -3.35 -22.52
CA MET A 324 -2.77 -3.46 -21.55
C MET A 324 -2.11 -4.85 -21.53
N ARG A 325 -0.78 -4.85 -21.35
CA ARG A 325 -0.04 -6.09 -21.06
C ARG A 325 -0.49 -6.68 -19.73
N GLU A 326 -0.63 -8.00 -19.66
CA GLU A 326 -0.85 -8.70 -18.38
C GLU A 326 0.28 -8.40 -17.38
N GLY A 327 -0.10 -8.05 -16.14
CA GLY A 327 0.81 -7.56 -15.12
C GLY A 327 0.06 -6.94 -13.94
N LYS A 328 0.81 -6.40 -12.97
CA LYS A 328 0.22 -5.95 -11.69
C LYS A 328 -0.70 -4.74 -11.87
N LEU A 329 -0.38 -3.84 -12.81
CA LEU A 329 -1.22 -2.69 -13.12
C LEU A 329 -2.57 -3.10 -13.68
N THR A 330 -2.56 -4.02 -14.64
CA THR A 330 -3.76 -4.59 -15.29
C THR A 330 -4.60 -5.37 -14.28
N ASP A 331 -3.97 -6.16 -13.41
CA ASP A 331 -4.66 -6.84 -12.30
C ASP A 331 -5.35 -5.85 -11.36
N ALA A 332 -4.69 -4.74 -11.03
CA ALA A 332 -5.27 -3.70 -10.20
C ALA A 332 -6.47 -3.00 -10.87
N LEU A 333 -6.43 -2.77 -12.19
CA LEU A 333 -7.58 -2.25 -12.94
C LEU A 333 -8.71 -3.27 -13.03
N LYS A 334 -8.42 -4.56 -13.24
CA LYS A 334 -9.42 -5.64 -13.23
C LYS A 334 -10.14 -5.72 -11.87
N GLN A 335 -9.43 -5.52 -10.76
CA GLN A 335 -10.03 -5.47 -9.43
C GLN A 335 -10.96 -4.26 -9.25
N ASP A 336 -10.50 -3.07 -9.65
CA ASP A 336 -11.32 -1.86 -9.61
C ASP A 336 -12.57 -1.99 -10.49
N TYR A 337 -12.39 -2.47 -11.72
CA TYR A 337 -13.47 -2.77 -12.65
C TYR A 337 -14.51 -3.66 -11.99
N ARG A 338 -14.11 -4.81 -11.40
CA ARG A 338 -15.05 -5.74 -10.76
C ARG A 338 -15.83 -5.09 -9.62
N ARG A 339 -15.15 -4.28 -8.81
CA ARG A 339 -15.79 -3.53 -7.73
C ARG A 339 -16.84 -2.55 -8.28
N TYR A 340 -16.47 -1.73 -9.26
CA TYR A 340 -17.37 -0.74 -9.84
C TYR A 340 -18.51 -1.34 -10.64
N PHE A 341 -18.26 -2.45 -11.34
CA PHE A 341 -19.30 -3.20 -12.03
C PHE A 341 -20.29 -3.79 -11.03
N GLY A 342 -19.80 -4.29 -9.88
CA GLY A 342 -20.65 -4.68 -8.76
C GLY A 342 -21.55 -3.54 -8.29
N PHE A 343 -20.97 -2.36 -8.02
CA PHE A 343 -21.74 -1.18 -7.63
C PHE A 343 -22.75 -0.75 -8.70
N PHE A 344 -22.40 -0.87 -9.98
CA PHE A 344 -23.27 -0.50 -11.10
C PHE A 344 -24.49 -1.42 -11.23
N LEU A 345 -24.35 -2.71 -10.89
CA LEU A 345 -25.44 -3.69 -10.98
C LEU A 345 -26.29 -3.80 -9.71
N LYS A 346 -25.67 -3.64 -8.54
CA LYS A 346 -26.27 -3.94 -7.22
C LYS A 346 -26.39 -2.72 -6.31
N GLY A 347 -25.75 -1.62 -6.67
CA GLY A 347 -25.73 -0.41 -5.87
C GLY A 347 -24.78 -0.49 -4.69
N ILE A 348 -24.85 0.56 -3.88
CA ILE A 348 -24.15 0.70 -2.60
C ILE A 348 -25.11 1.31 -1.58
N ASP A 349 -24.78 1.23 -0.29
CA ASP A 349 -25.66 1.58 0.83
C ASP A 349 -26.47 2.85 0.62
N ASN A 350 -25.80 3.98 0.37
CA ASN A 350 -26.43 5.29 0.21
C ASN A 350 -26.69 5.67 -1.26
N THR A 351 -26.50 4.72 -2.19
CA THR A 351 -26.84 4.87 -3.62
C THR A 351 -27.36 3.55 -4.16
N ARG A 352 -28.57 3.20 -3.70
CA ARG A 352 -29.25 1.94 -4.05
C ARG A 352 -29.72 1.95 -5.51
N VAL A 353 -29.61 0.79 -6.17
CA VAL A 353 -30.18 0.58 -7.52
C VAL A 353 -31.69 0.31 -7.47
N LEU A 354 -32.20 -0.20 -6.34
CA LEU A 354 -33.61 -0.50 -6.13
C LEU A 354 -34.35 0.67 -5.49
N GLY A 355 -35.60 0.88 -5.93
CA GLY A 355 -36.59 1.67 -5.21
C GLY A 355 -37.15 0.91 -4.01
N ASP A 356 -37.96 1.61 -3.21
CA ASP A 356 -38.60 1.03 -2.02
C ASP A 356 -39.62 -0.07 -2.37
N ASP A 357 -40.05 -0.16 -3.62
CA ASP A 357 -40.92 -1.18 -4.18
C ASP A 357 -40.18 -2.46 -4.64
N GLY A 358 -38.85 -2.49 -4.47
CA GLY A 358 -37.97 -3.56 -4.90
C GLY A 358 -37.77 -3.62 -6.42
N ILE A 359 -38.10 -2.54 -7.13
CA ILE A 359 -37.92 -2.43 -8.59
C ILE A 359 -36.67 -1.59 -8.87
N VAL A 360 -35.89 -1.99 -9.87
CA VAL A 360 -34.75 -1.18 -10.33
C VAL A 360 -35.24 0.20 -10.76
N LYS A 361 -34.61 1.25 -10.23
CA LYS A 361 -34.97 2.64 -10.52
C LYS A 361 -34.83 2.94 -12.01
N SER A 362 -35.60 3.91 -12.51
CA SER A 362 -35.59 4.26 -13.94
C SER A 362 -34.25 4.82 -14.38
N ASP A 363 -33.63 5.70 -13.59
CA ASP A 363 -32.33 6.30 -13.89
C ASP A 363 -31.21 5.27 -14.00
N VAL A 364 -31.25 4.21 -13.18
CA VAL A 364 -30.33 3.07 -13.26
C VAL A 364 -30.55 2.30 -14.56
N ARG A 365 -31.80 1.99 -14.91
CA ARG A 365 -32.13 1.27 -16.15
C ARG A 365 -31.75 2.08 -17.38
N ASP A 366 -31.98 3.39 -17.37
CA ASP A 366 -31.60 4.30 -18.45
C ASP A 366 -30.08 4.32 -18.61
N ALA A 367 -29.32 4.33 -17.51
CA ALA A 367 -27.86 4.22 -17.54
C ALA A 367 -27.39 2.86 -18.09
N TRP A 368 -28.04 1.77 -17.71
CA TRP A 368 -27.71 0.45 -18.24
C TRP A 368 -27.93 0.37 -19.76
N GLN A 369 -29.08 0.85 -20.23
CA GLN A 369 -29.38 0.90 -21.65
C GLN A 369 -28.42 1.81 -22.41
N ALA A 370 -28.03 2.96 -21.83
CA ALA A 370 -27.05 3.85 -22.44
C ALA A 370 -25.72 3.13 -22.69
N VAL A 371 -25.22 2.35 -21.72
CA VAL A 371 -23.99 1.57 -21.90
C VAL A 371 -24.15 0.53 -23.01
N ILE A 372 -25.26 -0.22 -23.02
CA ILE A 372 -25.55 -1.24 -24.05
C ILE A 372 -25.59 -0.62 -25.46
N MET A 373 -26.14 0.59 -25.60
CA MET A 373 -26.27 1.26 -26.90
C MET A 373 -25.01 2.01 -27.35
N GLU A 374 -24.28 2.64 -26.41
CA GLU A 374 -23.12 3.48 -26.71
C GLU A 374 -21.83 2.66 -26.90
N TYR A 375 -21.70 1.52 -26.21
CA TYR A 375 -20.51 0.67 -26.23
C TYR A 375 -20.85 -0.80 -26.58
N PRO A 376 -21.64 -1.08 -27.65
CA PRO A 376 -22.17 -2.40 -27.94
C PRO A 376 -21.11 -3.47 -28.21
N GLU A 377 -19.89 -3.06 -28.54
CA GLU A 377 -18.73 -3.93 -28.78
C GLU A 377 -18.02 -4.41 -27.51
N THR A 378 -18.38 -3.87 -26.34
CA THR A 378 -17.74 -4.22 -25.07
C THR A 378 -18.36 -5.47 -24.43
N GLU A 379 -17.54 -6.25 -23.73
CA GLU A 379 -18.00 -7.33 -22.87
C GLU A 379 -18.84 -6.78 -21.70
N THR A 380 -18.57 -5.55 -21.26
CA THR A 380 -19.41 -4.79 -20.31
C THR A 380 -20.85 -4.71 -20.83
N ALA A 381 -21.05 -4.22 -22.05
CA ALA A 381 -22.38 -4.11 -22.66
C ALA A 381 -23.03 -5.48 -22.82
N THR A 382 -22.28 -6.49 -23.26
CA THR A 382 -22.79 -7.86 -23.43
C THR A 382 -23.27 -8.46 -22.11
N ALA A 383 -22.47 -8.38 -21.05
CA ALA A 383 -22.83 -8.87 -19.72
C ALA A 383 -24.03 -8.11 -19.14
N LEU A 384 -24.05 -6.80 -19.35
CA LEU A 384 -25.13 -5.93 -18.89
C LEU A 384 -26.44 -6.21 -19.62
N GLU A 385 -26.40 -6.47 -20.93
CA GLU A 385 -27.56 -6.84 -21.72
C GLU A 385 -28.19 -8.14 -21.20
N GLN A 386 -27.38 -9.16 -20.92
CA GLN A 386 -27.86 -10.42 -20.33
C GLN A 386 -28.52 -10.19 -18.97
N TYR A 387 -27.90 -9.40 -18.11
CA TYR A 387 -28.44 -9.05 -16.80
C TYR A 387 -29.75 -8.24 -16.92
N TYR A 388 -29.78 -7.26 -17.83
CA TYR A 388 -30.95 -6.42 -18.09
C TYR A 388 -32.15 -7.26 -18.55
N GLN A 389 -31.95 -8.13 -19.54
CA GLN A 389 -33.01 -9.01 -20.07
C GLN A 389 -33.56 -9.95 -18.98
N ALA A 390 -32.68 -10.54 -18.17
CA ALA A 390 -33.10 -11.42 -17.06
C ALA A 390 -33.94 -10.70 -15.99
N LEU A 391 -33.69 -9.40 -15.78
CA LEU A 391 -34.50 -8.56 -14.90
C LEU A 391 -35.79 -8.11 -15.58
N GLU A 392 -35.77 -7.77 -16.87
CA GLU A 392 -36.95 -7.37 -17.64
C GLU A 392 -38.03 -8.45 -17.62
N GLU A 393 -37.66 -9.72 -17.80
CA GLU A 393 -38.58 -10.88 -17.70
C GLU A 393 -39.29 -10.97 -16.34
N LYS A 394 -38.69 -10.40 -15.29
CA LYS A 394 -39.21 -10.36 -13.92
C LYS A 394 -39.84 -9.02 -13.56
N GLY A 395 -40.06 -8.13 -14.54
CA GLY A 395 -40.58 -6.78 -14.33
C GLY A 395 -39.63 -5.90 -13.52
N PHE A 396 -38.32 -6.10 -13.69
CA PHE A 396 -37.21 -5.42 -12.98
C PHE A 396 -37.24 -5.55 -11.47
N ARG A 397 -37.85 -6.61 -10.93
CA ARG A 397 -37.75 -6.96 -9.51
C ARG A 397 -36.44 -7.68 -9.24
N ALA A 398 -35.73 -7.24 -8.20
CA ALA A 398 -34.51 -7.89 -7.73
C ALA A 398 -34.49 -7.96 -6.19
N GLU A 399 -33.63 -8.83 -5.67
CA GLU A 399 -33.34 -8.88 -4.24
C GLU A 399 -32.36 -7.76 -3.87
N ASP A 400 -32.60 -7.12 -2.73
CA ASP A 400 -31.73 -6.09 -2.16
C ASP A 400 -30.60 -6.79 -1.38
N ASP A 401 -29.68 -7.38 -2.14
CA ASP A 401 -28.45 -7.97 -1.61
C ASP A 401 -27.22 -7.25 -2.18
N PHE A 402 -26.18 -7.19 -1.35
CA PHE A 402 -24.83 -6.75 -1.75
C PHE A 402 -23.93 -7.96 -2.03
N ASP A 403 -24.52 -9.06 -2.51
CA ASP A 403 -23.76 -10.26 -2.89
C ASP A 403 -23.22 -10.12 -4.32
N TYR A 404 -21.92 -9.88 -4.42
CA TYR A 404 -21.21 -9.71 -5.68
C TYR A 404 -20.66 -11.03 -6.25
N THR A 405 -20.83 -12.16 -5.56
CA THR A 405 -20.10 -13.41 -5.89
C THR A 405 -20.51 -14.06 -7.21
N ASN A 406 -21.75 -13.83 -7.67
CA ASN A 406 -22.32 -14.46 -8.86
C ASN A 406 -22.66 -13.46 -9.98
N LEU A 407 -21.94 -12.33 -10.04
CA LEU A 407 -22.16 -11.34 -11.09
C LEU A 407 -21.53 -11.79 -12.43
N PRO A 408 -22.15 -11.43 -13.57
CA PRO A 408 -21.64 -11.76 -14.90
C PRO A 408 -20.47 -10.84 -15.24
N TYR A 409 -19.32 -11.05 -14.60
CA TYR A 409 -18.15 -10.23 -14.88
C TYR A 409 -17.65 -10.47 -16.32
N PRO A 410 -17.35 -9.41 -17.08
CA PRO A 410 -16.63 -9.50 -18.34
C PRO A 410 -15.39 -10.38 -18.27
N SER A 411 -15.22 -11.17 -19.32
CA SER A 411 -14.09 -12.08 -19.46
C SER A 411 -12.80 -11.35 -19.86
N PHE A 412 -12.93 -10.14 -20.41
CA PHE A 412 -11.87 -9.37 -21.09
C PHE A 412 -11.20 -10.13 -22.24
N VAL A 413 -11.90 -11.10 -22.84
CA VAL A 413 -11.40 -11.89 -23.96
C VAL A 413 -11.86 -11.24 -25.25
N ILE A 414 -10.93 -10.86 -26.12
CA ILE A 414 -11.26 -10.47 -27.49
C ILE A 414 -11.51 -11.76 -28.30
N GLU A 415 -12.77 -12.04 -28.67
CA GLU A 415 -13.02 -12.93 -29.81
C GLU A 415 -12.58 -12.19 -31.09
N LYS A 416 -11.40 -12.52 -31.60
CA LYS A 416 -10.88 -11.97 -32.87
C LYS A 416 -11.38 -12.73 -34.09
#